data_AF-A0A200PMU4-F1
#
_entry.id   AF-A0A200PMU4-F1
#
_cell.length_a   1.000
_cell.length_b   1.000
_cell.length_c   1.000
_cell.angle_alpha   90.00
_cell.angle_beta   90.00
_cell.angle_gamma   90.00
#
_symmetry.space_group_name_H-M   'P 1'
#
loop_
_entity.id
_entity.type
_entity.pdbx_description
1 polymer ?
#
loop_
_entity_poly.entity_id
_entity_poly.type
_entity_poly.pdbx_seq_one_letter_code
_entity_poly.pdbx_strand_id
1 'polypeptide(L)'
;MVYVMGDEEIISWTKPLGRWSVFYYGVGHMLNDITSACWFTYLLVFLTDIGLSPRDAAIVMLSGQVADGFTTIFAGELIDRFGHFKIWHAGGSVLVAISFSSVFGGCLPCKIFGTDSSTMQTVGYSMFAAIFNVGWAATQVSHMSMVNCITLNSTSRVEWLACYDPLSFLLVRLLLKVANLSLYAVALVVFNISEPVAQIDIENQQYRWIAYVSIFIGCCFVGVFLIGTKEPRLKHGIEGKSHQRISWSHWFKKVLYYQVALVYMLTRLVTNVSQALLAFYVINDLQMAQSSKALVPAIIYICSFVVSVILQEITWTGNRLKACFTAGSIMWILSGAGLLILPSSLHGFMYLLSVIIGVANALMTVWQATSCGLILPISMRIQITEL
;
A
#
# COMPACT_ATOMS: atom_id res chain seq x y z
N MET A 1 -3.12 -42.78 22.90
CA MET A 1 -1.70 -42.48 22.65
C MET A 1 -1.54 -40.97 22.71
N VAL A 2 -0.92 -40.48 23.79
CA VAL A 2 -0.53 -39.07 23.92
C VAL A 2 0.70 -38.90 23.02
N TYR A 3 0.56 -38.16 21.93
CA TYR A 3 1.72 -37.71 21.17
C TYR A 3 2.46 -36.69 22.03
N VAL A 4 3.53 -37.14 22.69
CA VAL A 4 4.51 -36.26 23.31
C VAL A 4 5.18 -35.50 22.17
N MET A 5 4.88 -34.21 22.03
CA MET A 5 5.66 -33.34 21.14
C MET A 5 7.09 -33.33 21.64
N GLY A 6 8.04 -33.61 20.75
CA GLY A 6 9.46 -33.51 21.07
C GLY A 6 9.83 -32.06 21.37
N ASP A 7 10.65 -31.84 22.40
CA ASP A 7 11.14 -30.54 22.84
C ASP A 7 11.75 -29.69 21.68
N GLU A 8 12.18 -30.33 20.59
CA GLU A 8 12.70 -29.68 19.38
C GLU A 8 11.70 -28.78 18.65
N GLU A 9 10.40 -29.13 18.59
CA GLU A 9 9.41 -28.27 17.94
C GLU A 9 9.19 -26.99 18.74
N ILE A 10 9.10 -27.08 20.06
CA ILE A 10 8.91 -25.92 20.96
C ILE A 10 10.13 -24.98 20.90
N ILE A 11 11.35 -25.53 20.81
CA ILE A 11 12.61 -24.78 20.65
C ILE A 11 12.70 -24.09 19.27
N SER A 12 12.06 -24.63 18.23
CA SER A 12 12.01 -23.98 16.92
C SER A 12 11.19 -22.67 16.92
N TRP A 13 10.19 -22.54 17.78
CA TRP A 13 9.28 -21.38 17.82
C TRP A 13 9.79 -20.21 18.67
N THR A 14 10.81 -20.43 19.50
CA THR A 14 11.50 -19.42 20.30
C THR A 14 12.77 -18.88 19.64
N LYS A 15 13.19 -19.45 18.50
CA LYS A 15 14.34 -18.95 17.75
C LYS A 15 14.00 -17.65 17.00
N PRO A 16 14.90 -16.65 17.01
CA PRO A 16 14.75 -15.45 16.20
C PRO A 16 14.55 -15.83 14.74
N LEU A 17 13.59 -15.19 14.07
CA LEU A 17 13.37 -15.37 12.63
C LEU A 17 14.67 -15.05 11.90
N GLY A 18 15.14 -16.00 11.07
CA GLY A 18 16.33 -15.79 10.26
C GLY A 18 16.16 -14.57 9.35
N ARG A 19 17.21 -13.77 9.19
CA ARG A 19 17.23 -12.55 8.34
C ARG A 19 16.64 -12.80 6.95
N TRP A 20 16.90 -13.98 6.39
CA TRP A 20 16.38 -14.44 5.10
C TRP A 20 14.86 -14.62 5.09
N SER A 21 14.26 -15.19 6.13
CA SER A 21 12.80 -15.32 6.22
C SER A 21 12.11 -13.97 6.23
N VAL A 22 12.72 -12.98 6.89
CA VAL A 22 12.17 -11.63 6.96
C VAL A 22 12.34 -10.89 5.63
N PHE A 23 13.47 -11.08 4.94
CA PHE A 23 13.68 -10.60 3.58
C PHE A 23 12.63 -11.17 2.62
N TYR A 24 12.45 -12.49 2.59
CA TYR A 24 11.49 -13.16 1.71
C TYR A 24 10.06 -12.68 1.97
N TYR A 25 9.67 -12.56 3.23
CA TYR A 25 8.37 -12.00 3.59
C TYR A 25 8.22 -10.54 3.12
N GLY A 26 9.24 -9.70 3.36
CA GLY A 26 9.20 -8.27 3.02
C GLY A 26 9.02 -8.01 1.53
N VAL A 27 9.68 -8.77 0.66
CA VAL A 27 9.56 -8.58 -0.80
C VAL A 27 8.20 -9.00 -1.36
N GLY A 28 7.39 -9.77 -0.63
CA GLY A 28 6.08 -10.23 -1.08
C GLY A 28 5.04 -9.12 -1.30
N HIS A 29 5.26 -7.94 -0.72
CA HIS A 29 4.34 -6.81 -0.87
C HIS A 29 4.68 -5.91 -2.07
N MET A 30 5.86 -6.09 -2.67
CA MET A 30 6.43 -5.21 -3.69
C MET A 30 5.49 -4.94 -4.88
N LEU A 31 4.85 -5.98 -5.43
CA LEU A 31 3.95 -5.83 -6.58
C LEU A 31 2.76 -4.91 -6.24
N ASN A 32 2.14 -5.10 -5.08
CA ASN A 32 1.03 -4.27 -4.61
C ASN A 32 1.45 -2.81 -4.40
N ASP A 33 2.64 -2.59 -3.85
CA ASP A 33 3.18 -1.25 -3.57
C ASP A 33 3.45 -0.47 -4.85
N ILE A 34 4.20 -1.08 -5.77
CA ILE A 34 4.52 -0.50 -7.09
C ILE A 34 3.24 -0.22 -7.89
N THR A 35 2.31 -1.17 -7.95
CA THR A 35 1.06 -0.98 -8.72
C THR A 35 0.14 0.05 -8.08
N SER A 36 0.07 0.14 -6.75
CA SER A 36 -0.72 1.17 -6.06
C SER A 36 -0.18 2.58 -6.27
N ALA A 37 1.14 2.77 -6.21
CA ALA A 37 1.74 4.08 -6.44
C ALA A 37 1.59 4.51 -7.91
N CYS A 38 1.66 3.59 -8.87
CA CYS A 38 1.34 3.86 -10.27
C CYS A 38 -0.16 4.16 -10.47
N TRP A 39 -1.04 3.40 -9.81
CA TRP A 39 -2.49 3.61 -9.82
C TRP A 39 -2.86 5.00 -9.34
N PHE A 40 -2.40 5.40 -8.15
CA PHE A 40 -2.74 6.72 -7.62
C PHE A 40 -2.08 7.82 -8.42
N THR A 41 -0.82 7.71 -8.85
CA THR A 41 -0.13 8.84 -9.51
C THR A 41 -0.48 9.00 -10.99
N TYR A 42 -0.69 7.90 -11.74
CA TYR A 42 -0.76 7.96 -13.21
C TYR A 42 -2.08 7.53 -13.84
N LEU A 43 -2.94 6.79 -13.12
CA LEU A 43 -4.17 6.26 -13.73
C LEU A 43 -5.06 7.37 -14.30
N LEU A 44 -5.37 8.39 -13.50
CA LEU A 44 -6.31 9.44 -13.94
C LEU A 44 -5.74 10.22 -15.12
N VAL A 45 -4.46 10.57 -15.08
CA VAL A 45 -3.76 11.27 -16.17
C VAL A 45 -3.80 10.42 -17.44
N PHE A 46 -3.45 9.14 -17.34
CA PHE A 46 -3.53 8.22 -18.47
C PHE A 46 -4.95 8.13 -19.06
N LEU A 47 -5.98 8.00 -18.22
CA LEU A 47 -7.37 7.90 -18.68
C LEU A 47 -7.85 9.20 -19.36
N THR A 48 -7.42 10.37 -18.89
CA THR A 48 -7.75 11.63 -19.55
C THR A 48 -6.96 11.83 -20.85
N ASP A 49 -5.70 11.40 -20.90
CA ASP A 49 -4.83 11.52 -22.09
C ASP A 49 -5.32 10.62 -23.24
N ILE A 50 -5.91 9.45 -22.95
CA ILE A 50 -6.57 8.60 -23.97
C ILE A 50 -7.95 9.14 -24.42
N GLY A 51 -8.43 10.23 -23.83
CA GLY A 51 -9.65 10.92 -24.26
C GLY A 51 -10.93 10.60 -23.47
N LEU A 52 -10.86 9.92 -22.31
CA LEU A 52 -12.04 9.85 -21.42
C LEU A 52 -12.29 11.22 -20.78
N SER A 53 -13.57 11.53 -20.57
CA SER A 53 -13.91 12.73 -19.80
C SER A 53 -13.40 12.59 -18.35
N PRO A 54 -13.04 13.71 -17.68
CA PRO A 54 -12.60 13.65 -16.28
C PRO A 54 -13.61 12.97 -15.35
N ARG A 55 -14.91 13.10 -15.66
CA ARG A 55 -15.99 12.42 -14.97
C ARG A 55 -15.90 10.90 -15.13
N ASP A 56 -15.70 10.42 -16.34
CA ASP A 56 -15.62 8.99 -16.63
C ASP A 56 -14.34 8.36 -16.07
N ALA A 57 -13.21 9.07 -16.13
CA ALA A 57 -11.96 8.65 -15.49
C ALA A 57 -12.12 8.52 -13.95
N ALA A 58 -12.84 9.46 -13.32
CA ALA A 58 -13.16 9.38 -11.90
C ALA A 58 -14.08 8.20 -11.56
N ILE A 59 -15.06 7.87 -12.42
CA ILE A 59 -15.91 6.68 -12.26
C ILE A 59 -15.08 5.40 -12.30
N VAL A 60 -14.12 5.29 -13.22
CA VAL A 60 -13.21 4.15 -13.31
C VAL A 60 -12.41 3.99 -12.02
N MET A 61 -11.78 5.06 -11.52
CA MET A 61 -11.03 5.00 -10.26
C MET A 61 -11.93 4.64 -9.07
N LEU A 62 -13.14 5.22 -8.99
CA LEU A 62 -14.13 4.94 -7.95
C LEU A 62 -14.56 3.47 -7.94
N SER A 63 -14.80 2.88 -9.11
CA SER A 63 -15.19 1.47 -9.23
C SER A 63 -14.17 0.54 -8.56
N GLY A 64 -12.89 0.84 -8.74
CA GLY A 64 -11.81 0.17 -8.05
C GLY A 64 -11.88 0.35 -6.54
N GLN A 65 -12.05 1.57 -6.03
CA GLN A 65 -12.07 1.81 -4.56
C GLN A 65 -13.23 1.07 -3.88
N VAL A 66 -14.39 1.03 -4.53
CA VAL A 66 -15.54 0.25 -4.06
C VAL A 66 -15.21 -1.24 -4.02
N ALA A 67 -14.62 -1.77 -5.11
CA ALA A 67 -14.23 -3.17 -5.18
C ALA A 67 -13.20 -3.56 -4.10
N ASP A 68 -12.21 -2.70 -3.82
CA ASP A 68 -11.23 -2.89 -2.74
C ASP A 68 -11.90 -2.98 -1.36
N GLY A 69 -12.81 -2.05 -1.06
CA GLY A 69 -13.53 -1.99 0.20
C GLY A 69 -14.36 -3.24 0.47
N PHE A 70 -15.09 -3.74 -0.54
CA PHE A 70 -15.84 -4.99 -0.41
C PHE A 70 -14.91 -6.20 -0.30
N THR A 71 -13.93 -6.30 -1.20
CA THR A 71 -13.05 -7.48 -1.27
C THR A 71 -12.23 -7.64 -0.01
N THR A 72 -11.77 -6.55 0.61
CA THR A 72 -11.00 -6.61 1.86
C THR A 72 -11.76 -7.32 2.98
N ILE A 73 -13.08 -7.08 3.10
CA ILE A 73 -13.93 -7.74 4.10
C ILE A 73 -14.08 -9.23 3.77
N PHE A 74 -14.44 -9.56 2.53
CA PHE A 74 -14.65 -10.94 2.11
C PHE A 74 -13.37 -11.76 2.16
N ALA A 75 -12.25 -11.22 1.66
CA ALA A 75 -10.95 -11.86 1.69
C ALA A 75 -10.52 -12.15 3.13
N GLY A 76 -10.71 -11.21 4.06
CA GLY A 76 -10.42 -11.43 5.48
C GLY A 76 -11.18 -12.62 6.06
N GLU A 77 -12.51 -12.65 5.89
CA GLU A 77 -13.35 -13.75 6.42
C GLU A 77 -13.04 -15.10 5.72
N LEU A 78 -12.78 -15.09 4.41
CA LEU A 78 -12.46 -16.30 3.65
C LEU A 78 -11.07 -16.85 4.03
N ILE A 79 -10.06 -15.99 4.16
CA ILE A 79 -8.71 -16.39 4.63
C ILE A 79 -8.79 -16.94 6.04
N ASP A 80 -9.58 -16.33 6.93
CA ASP A 80 -9.76 -16.79 8.30
C ASP A 80 -10.46 -18.17 8.36
N ARG A 81 -11.33 -18.50 7.40
CA ARG A 81 -12.02 -19.80 7.32
C ARG A 81 -11.20 -20.89 6.65
N PHE A 82 -10.62 -20.57 5.48
CA PHE A 82 -9.96 -21.55 4.62
C PHE A 82 -8.44 -21.60 4.81
N GLY A 83 -7.84 -20.61 5.46
CA GLY A 83 -6.39 -20.49 5.59
C GLY A 83 -5.71 -20.29 4.23
N HIS A 84 -4.51 -20.86 4.10
CA HIS A 84 -3.70 -20.85 2.87
C HIS A 84 -3.30 -19.48 2.33
N PHE A 85 -2.67 -18.67 3.20
CA PHE A 85 -2.22 -17.31 2.88
C PHE A 85 -1.41 -17.20 1.58
N LYS A 86 -0.58 -18.20 1.25
CA LYS A 86 0.24 -18.14 0.01
C LYS A 86 -0.59 -18.33 -1.25
N ILE A 87 -1.64 -19.14 -1.20
CA ILE A 87 -2.52 -19.38 -2.35
C ILE A 87 -3.33 -18.12 -2.63
N TRP A 88 -3.89 -17.49 -1.59
CA TRP A 88 -4.58 -16.21 -1.71
C TRP A 88 -3.67 -15.10 -2.23
N HIS A 89 -2.44 -15.02 -1.73
CA HIS A 89 -1.44 -14.07 -2.19
C HIS A 89 -1.06 -14.29 -3.65
N ALA A 90 -0.77 -15.54 -4.04
CA ALA A 90 -0.43 -15.88 -5.42
C ALA A 90 -1.59 -15.60 -6.39
N GLY A 91 -2.81 -16.02 -6.03
CA GLY A 91 -4.01 -15.78 -6.82
C GLY A 91 -4.30 -14.29 -7.01
N GLY A 92 -4.20 -13.50 -5.92
CA GLY A 92 -4.33 -12.05 -5.98
C GLY A 92 -3.25 -11.39 -6.85
N SER A 93 -1.99 -11.85 -6.74
CA SER A 93 -0.87 -11.33 -7.51
C SER A 93 -1.01 -11.60 -9.01
N VAL A 94 -1.48 -12.79 -9.40
CA VAL A 94 -1.80 -13.13 -10.80
C VAL A 94 -2.92 -12.25 -11.32
N LEU A 95 -3.97 -12.05 -10.50
CA LEU A 95 -5.09 -11.20 -10.86
C LEU A 95 -4.63 -9.77 -11.11
N VAL A 96 -3.81 -9.21 -10.20
CA VAL A 96 -3.17 -7.89 -10.33
C VAL A 96 -2.37 -7.79 -11.62
N ALA A 97 -1.50 -8.75 -11.92
CA ALA A 97 -0.65 -8.71 -13.11
C ALA A 97 -1.47 -8.65 -14.40
N ILE A 98 -2.50 -9.52 -14.53
CA ILE A 98 -3.34 -9.58 -15.74
C ILE A 98 -4.20 -8.33 -15.89
N SER A 99 -4.86 -7.90 -14.81
CA SER A 99 -5.76 -6.75 -14.85
C SER A 99 -5.01 -5.44 -15.02
N PHE A 100 -3.86 -5.26 -14.36
CA PHE A 100 -3.07 -4.02 -14.46
C PHE A 100 -2.49 -3.84 -15.87
N SER A 101 -2.04 -4.94 -16.50
CA SER A 101 -1.69 -4.93 -17.92
C SER A 101 -2.87 -4.52 -18.80
N SER A 102 -4.08 -4.94 -18.46
CA SER A 102 -5.30 -4.61 -19.22
C SER A 102 -5.76 -3.17 -19.01
N VAL A 103 -5.59 -2.59 -17.81
CA VAL A 103 -5.92 -1.19 -17.50
C VAL A 103 -5.08 -0.22 -18.34
N PHE A 104 -3.77 -0.47 -18.49
CA PHE A 104 -2.88 0.38 -19.28
C PHE A 104 -2.75 -0.06 -20.75
N GLY A 105 -3.08 -1.32 -21.07
CA GLY A 105 -2.95 -1.93 -22.40
C GLY A 105 -4.03 -1.53 -23.43
N GLY A 106 -4.99 -0.69 -23.03
CA GLY A 106 -6.09 -0.21 -23.87
C GLY A 106 -7.41 -0.98 -23.65
N CYS A 107 -8.49 -0.51 -24.27
CA CYS A 107 -9.82 -1.11 -24.10
C CYS A 107 -9.94 -2.47 -24.81
N LEU A 108 -9.64 -3.56 -24.09
CA LEU A 108 -9.82 -4.94 -24.57
C LEU A 108 -11.29 -5.22 -25.00
N PRO A 109 -12.32 -4.79 -24.24
CA PRO A 109 -13.72 -5.02 -24.64
C PRO A 109 -14.10 -4.29 -25.93
N CYS A 110 -13.54 -3.10 -26.16
CA CYS A 110 -13.77 -2.35 -27.40
C CYS A 110 -13.24 -3.10 -28.62
N LYS A 111 -12.08 -3.76 -28.50
CA LYS A 111 -11.52 -4.62 -29.56
C LYS A 111 -12.35 -5.89 -29.81
N ILE A 112 -12.92 -6.47 -28.75
CA ILE A 112 -13.73 -7.70 -28.84
C ILE A 112 -15.11 -7.41 -29.45
N PHE A 113 -15.75 -6.31 -29.04
CA PHE A 113 -17.10 -5.95 -29.47
C PHE A 113 -17.14 -4.98 -30.67
N GLY A 114 -15.98 -4.52 -31.16
CA GLY A 114 -15.87 -3.65 -32.35
C GLY A 114 -16.61 -2.32 -32.23
N THR A 115 -16.86 -1.84 -31.01
CA THR A 115 -17.67 -0.64 -30.75
C THR A 115 -16.88 0.34 -29.88
N ASP A 116 -16.49 1.48 -30.46
CA ASP A 116 -15.69 2.53 -29.80
C ASP A 116 -16.57 3.64 -29.19
N SER A 117 -17.58 3.25 -28.40
CA SER A 117 -18.36 4.20 -27.62
C SER A 117 -17.62 4.59 -26.34
N SER A 118 -17.67 5.86 -25.95
CA SER A 118 -17.11 6.34 -24.68
C SER A 118 -17.67 5.56 -23.48
N THR A 119 -18.97 5.23 -23.49
CA THR A 119 -19.59 4.42 -22.44
C THR A 119 -19.01 3.01 -22.37
N MET A 120 -18.72 2.38 -23.53
CA MET A 120 -18.11 1.05 -23.57
C MET A 120 -16.69 1.09 -23.02
N GLN A 121 -15.91 2.13 -23.35
CA GLN A 121 -14.57 2.34 -22.80
C GLN A 121 -14.62 2.50 -21.27
N THR A 122 -15.51 3.35 -20.75
CA THR A 122 -15.67 3.55 -19.30
C THR A 122 -16.04 2.27 -18.59
N VAL A 123 -16.98 1.49 -19.13
CA VAL A 123 -17.40 0.19 -18.55
C VAL A 123 -16.24 -0.81 -18.58
N GLY A 124 -15.53 -0.90 -19.71
CA GLY A 124 -14.39 -1.80 -19.86
C GLY A 124 -13.26 -1.48 -18.89
N TYR A 125 -12.84 -0.22 -18.80
CA TYR A 125 -11.82 0.20 -17.84
C TYR A 125 -12.30 0.04 -16.39
N SER A 126 -13.57 0.31 -16.08
CA SER A 126 -14.14 0.10 -14.74
C SER A 126 -14.14 -1.37 -14.33
N MET A 127 -14.41 -2.29 -15.26
CA MET A 127 -14.34 -3.72 -15.00
C MET A 127 -12.92 -4.17 -14.63
N PHE A 128 -11.91 -3.79 -15.43
CA PHE A 128 -10.52 -4.15 -15.12
C PHE A 128 -9.98 -3.43 -13.88
N ALA A 129 -10.40 -2.19 -13.64
CA ALA A 129 -10.14 -1.45 -12.41
C ALA A 129 -10.66 -2.18 -11.16
N ALA A 130 -11.91 -2.66 -11.22
CA ALA A 130 -12.50 -3.44 -10.13
C ALA A 130 -11.74 -4.76 -9.91
N ILE A 131 -11.44 -5.51 -10.99
CA ILE A 131 -10.70 -6.77 -10.92
C ILE A 131 -9.29 -6.57 -10.34
N PHE A 132 -8.60 -5.49 -10.76
CA PHE A 132 -7.30 -5.12 -10.22
C PHE A 132 -7.36 -4.91 -8.72
N ASN A 133 -8.34 -4.13 -8.23
CA ASN A 133 -8.46 -3.86 -6.81
C ASN A 133 -8.93 -5.07 -6.00
N VAL A 134 -9.70 -6.00 -6.60
CA VAL A 134 -9.98 -7.31 -5.98
C VAL A 134 -8.66 -8.08 -5.76
N GLY A 135 -7.80 -8.15 -6.78
CA GLY A 135 -6.51 -8.84 -6.68
C GLY A 135 -5.57 -8.16 -5.69
N TRP A 136 -5.53 -6.83 -5.71
CA TRP A 136 -4.73 -6.02 -4.80
C TRP A 136 -5.16 -6.26 -3.34
N ALA A 137 -6.47 -6.19 -3.04
CA ALA A 137 -7.02 -6.46 -1.72
C ALA A 137 -6.71 -7.88 -1.23
N ALA A 138 -6.91 -8.89 -2.08
CA ALA A 138 -6.63 -10.30 -1.74
C ALA A 138 -5.14 -10.51 -1.38
N THR A 139 -4.23 -9.90 -2.14
CA THR A 139 -2.78 -9.92 -1.89
C THR A 139 -2.44 -9.17 -0.60
N GLN A 140 -3.05 -8.02 -0.37
CA GLN A 140 -2.82 -7.17 0.81
C GLN A 140 -3.19 -7.88 2.10
N VAL A 141 -4.43 -8.40 2.16
CA VAL A 141 -4.99 -9.02 3.36
C VAL A 141 -4.24 -10.31 3.68
N SER A 142 -3.95 -11.14 2.66
CA SER A 142 -3.20 -12.38 2.86
C SER A 142 -1.75 -12.14 3.30
N HIS A 143 -1.08 -11.12 2.76
CA HIS A 143 0.26 -10.74 3.20
C HIS A 143 0.24 -10.23 4.64
N MET A 144 -0.55 -9.20 4.93
CA MET A 144 -0.59 -8.56 6.26
C MET A 144 -1.10 -9.47 7.37
N SER A 145 -1.96 -10.44 7.09
CA SER A 145 -2.39 -11.43 8.08
C SER A 145 -1.30 -12.45 8.40
N MET A 146 -0.47 -12.81 7.42
CA MET A 146 0.61 -13.79 7.60
C MET A 146 1.66 -13.33 8.64
N VAL A 147 1.94 -12.03 8.77
CA VAL A 147 2.87 -11.51 9.80
C VAL A 147 2.46 -11.89 11.22
N ASN A 148 1.15 -11.92 11.49
CA ASN A 148 0.59 -12.21 12.80
C ASN A 148 0.73 -13.68 13.16
N CYS A 149 0.78 -14.57 12.16
CA CYS A 149 0.97 -16.01 12.34
C CYS A 149 2.46 -16.40 12.46
N ILE A 150 3.36 -15.61 11.88
CA ILE A 150 4.81 -15.82 11.97
C ILE A 150 5.36 -15.38 13.35
N THR A 151 4.68 -14.44 14.03
CA THR A 151 5.10 -13.89 15.33
C THR A 151 4.18 -14.32 16.48
N LEU A 152 4.42 -15.52 17.04
CA LEU A 152 3.51 -16.14 18.03
C LEU A 152 3.69 -15.69 19.49
N ASN A 153 4.74 -14.95 19.85
CA ASN A 153 4.96 -14.57 21.24
C ASN A 153 4.50 -13.11 21.49
N SER A 154 3.69 -12.90 22.54
CA SER A 154 2.91 -11.68 22.80
C SER A 154 3.74 -10.56 23.43
N THR A 155 4.66 -10.88 24.33
CA THR A 155 5.62 -9.93 24.92
C THR A 155 6.63 -9.46 23.87
N SER A 156 6.99 -10.36 22.96
CA SER A 156 7.86 -10.07 21.83
C SER A 156 7.25 -9.21 20.72
N ARG A 157 5.93 -9.04 20.64
CA ARG A 157 5.36 -8.21 19.57
C ARG A 157 5.64 -6.72 19.78
N VAL A 158 5.91 -6.31 21.01
CA VAL A 158 6.34 -4.95 21.38
C VAL A 158 7.83 -4.93 21.74
N GLU A 159 8.38 -6.02 22.29
CA GLU A 159 9.79 -6.10 22.70
C GLU A 159 10.76 -6.60 21.61
N TRP A 160 10.36 -7.46 20.66
CA TRP A 160 11.24 -7.87 19.55
C TRP A 160 11.30 -6.88 18.39
N LEU A 161 10.36 -5.93 18.32
CA LEU A 161 10.50 -4.76 17.45
C LEU A 161 11.62 -3.81 17.92
N ALA A 162 12.15 -3.98 19.14
CA ALA A 162 13.11 -3.05 19.74
C ALA A 162 14.41 -3.69 20.27
N CYS A 163 14.44 -4.96 20.68
CA CYS A 163 15.47 -5.40 21.64
C CYS A 163 16.57 -6.36 21.14
N TYR A 164 16.41 -7.14 20.07
CA TYR A 164 17.39 -8.22 19.78
C TYR A 164 18.34 -8.00 18.59
N ASP A 165 18.01 -7.15 17.61
CA ASP A 165 18.96 -6.72 16.57
C ASP A 165 18.41 -5.47 15.82
N PRO A 166 18.70 -4.24 16.29
CA PRO A 166 18.17 -3.02 15.67
C PRO A 166 18.54 -2.92 14.18
N LEU A 167 19.66 -3.52 13.77
CA LEU A 167 20.14 -3.50 12.39
C LEU A 167 19.29 -4.37 11.45
N SER A 168 18.84 -5.55 11.90
CA SER A 168 18.02 -6.47 11.09
C SER A 168 16.58 -5.98 10.94
N PHE A 169 16.05 -5.30 11.95
CA PHE A 169 14.71 -4.72 11.93
C PHE A 169 14.64 -3.44 11.07
N LEU A 170 15.63 -2.56 11.22
CA LEU A 170 15.83 -1.42 10.34
C LEU A 170 15.96 -1.89 8.89
N LEU A 171 16.75 -2.93 8.63
CA LEU A 171 16.95 -3.49 7.29
C LEU A 171 15.64 -4.01 6.67
N VAL A 172 14.79 -4.70 7.42
CA VAL A 172 13.49 -5.22 6.94
C VAL A 172 12.50 -4.09 6.63
N ARG A 173 12.47 -3.05 7.47
CA ARG A 173 11.60 -1.89 7.25
C ARG A 173 12.12 -0.97 6.15
N LEU A 174 13.44 -0.84 6.01
CA LEU A 174 14.09 -0.22 4.85
C LEU A 174 13.71 -0.98 3.58
N LEU A 175 13.83 -2.31 3.54
CA LEU A 175 13.47 -3.14 2.37
C LEU A 175 12.00 -2.96 1.94
N LEU A 176 11.07 -2.93 2.90
CA LEU A 176 9.64 -2.69 2.64
C LEU A 176 9.35 -1.29 2.06
N LYS A 177 10.11 -0.27 2.45
CA LYS A 177 9.91 1.11 1.93
C LYS A 177 10.74 1.42 0.68
N VAL A 178 11.88 0.75 0.50
CA VAL A 178 12.69 0.77 -0.73
C VAL A 178 11.88 0.21 -1.92
N ALA A 179 10.91 -0.66 -1.65
CA ALA A 179 9.95 -1.14 -2.64
C ALA A 179 9.20 -0.02 -3.39
N ASN A 180 8.60 0.91 -2.65
CA ASN A 180 7.89 2.05 -3.22
C ASN A 180 8.82 3.02 -3.97
N LEU A 181 10.07 3.14 -3.52
CA LEU A 181 11.08 3.98 -4.17
C LEU A 181 11.53 3.41 -5.53
N SER A 182 11.49 2.08 -5.69
CA SER A 182 11.86 1.42 -6.95
C SER A 182 10.94 1.80 -8.13
N LEU A 183 9.64 2.01 -7.89
CA LEU A 183 8.71 2.50 -8.91
C LEU A 183 9.13 3.89 -9.42
N TYR A 184 9.42 4.83 -8.51
CA TYR A 184 9.76 6.19 -8.90
C TYR A 184 11.13 6.26 -9.60
N ALA A 185 12.06 5.40 -9.22
CA ALA A 185 13.31 5.21 -9.96
C ALA A 185 13.04 4.67 -11.38
N VAL A 186 12.18 3.65 -11.54
CA VAL A 186 11.78 3.13 -12.86
C VAL A 186 11.06 4.20 -13.69
N ALA A 187 10.12 4.94 -13.10
CA ALA A 187 9.40 6.02 -13.78
C ALA A 187 10.37 7.11 -14.25
N LEU A 188 11.32 7.56 -13.40
CA LEU A 188 12.33 8.53 -13.79
C LEU A 188 13.23 8.04 -14.92
N VAL A 189 13.61 6.76 -14.92
CA VAL A 189 14.39 6.16 -16.01
C VAL A 189 13.58 6.14 -17.31
N VAL A 190 12.31 5.71 -17.27
CA VAL A 190 11.45 5.66 -18.47
C VAL A 190 11.16 7.06 -19.02
N PHE A 191 10.90 8.05 -18.16
CA PHE A 191 10.64 9.42 -18.59
C PHE A 191 11.90 10.18 -19.06
N ASN A 192 13.10 9.81 -18.60
CA ASN A 192 14.35 10.42 -19.08
C ASN A 192 14.91 9.74 -20.35
N ILE A 193 14.63 8.45 -20.58
CA ILE A 193 15.07 7.73 -21.78
C ILE A 193 14.14 8.02 -22.98
N SER A 194 12.89 8.42 -22.73
CA SER A 194 11.95 8.74 -23.79
C SER A 194 12.28 10.10 -24.41
N GLU A 195 12.91 10.12 -25.58
CA GLU A 195 13.18 11.35 -26.34
C GLU A 195 11.88 12.11 -26.69
N PRO A 196 11.92 13.46 -26.78
CA PRO A 196 10.77 14.27 -27.14
C PRO A 196 10.54 14.23 -28.66
N VAL A 197 9.83 13.22 -29.17
CA VAL A 197 9.47 13.17 -30.59
C VAL A 197 8.00 12.77 -30.77
N ALA A 198 7.15 13.71 -31.22
CA ALA A 198 5.74 13.57 -31.61
C ALA A 198 4.72 13.15 -30.52
N GLN A 199 3.67 13.96 -30.39
CA GLN A 199 3.16 14.42 -29.08
C GLN A 199 1.86 13.76 -28.59
N ILE A 200 1.36 12.68 -29.21
CA ILE A 200 0.04 12.10 -28.85
C ILE A 200 0.07 10.56 -28.73
N ASP A 201 0.83 9.85 -29.59
CA ASP A 201 0.93 8.37 -29.51
C ASP A 201 1.98 7.88 -28.49
N ILE A 202 2.95 8.72 -28.12
CA ILE A 202 4.07 8.31 -27.25
C ILE A 202 3.72 8.35 -25.77
N GLU A 203 2.90 9.31 -25.30
CA GLU A 203 2.57 9.42 -23.87
C GLU A 203 1.82 8.17 -23.38
N ASN A 204 0.89 7.67 -24.17
CA ASN A 204 0.20 6.39 -23.93
C ASN A 204 1.17 5.20 -23.91
N GLN A 205 2.21 5.24 -24.73
CA GLN A 205 3.23 4.19 -24.79
C GLN A 205 4.17 4.25 -23.57
N GLN A 206 4.48 5.44 -23.05
CA GLN A 206 5.29 5.62 -21.84
C GLN A 206 4.60 5.02 -20.61
N TYR A 207 3.33 5.35 -20.38
CA TYR A 207 2.57 4.80 -19.24
C TYR A 207 2.44 3.27 -19.32
N ARG A 208 2.28 2.72 -20.53
CA ARG A 208 2.29 1.27 -20.78
C ARG A 208 3.62 0.62 -20.40
N TRP A 209 4.73 1.19 -20.85
CA TRP A 209 6.06 0.68 -20.50
C TRP A 209 6.32 0.75 -19.00
N ILE A 210 5.94 1.85 -18.34
CA ILE A 210 6.03 1.97 -16.88
C ILE A 210 5.22 0.85 -16.22
N ALA A 211 3.97 0.63 -16.63
CA ALA A 211 3.11 -0.40 -16.07
C ALA A 211 3.66 -1.82 -16.30
N TYR A 212 4.12 -2.15 -17.51
CA TYR A 212 4.63 -3.48 -17.83
C TYR A 212 5.95 -3.80 -17.14
N VAL A 213 6.89 -2.85 -17.11
CA VAL A 213 8.17 -3.02 -16.39
C VAL A 213 7.90 -3.16 -14.89
N SER A 214 6.97 -2.37 -14.36
CA SER A 214 6.55 -2.42 -12.95
C SER A 214 5.94 -3.78 -12.56
N ILE A 215 5.04 -4.31 -13.39
CA ILE A 215 4.46 -5.65 -13.18
C ILE A 215 5.57 -6.70 -13.25
N PHE A 216 6.45 -6.65 -14.26
CA PHE A 216 7.52 -7.65 -14.41
C PHE A 216 8.43 -7.70 -13.18
N ILE A 217 8.90 -6.54 -12.71
CA ILE A 217 9.70 -6.42 -11.49
C ILE A 217 8.92 -6.96 -10.29
N GLY A 218 7.66 -6.53 -10.11
CA GLY A 218 6.80 -6.97 -9.02
C GLY A 218 6.58 -8.49 -9.01
N CYS A 219 6.32 -9.11 -10.17
CA CYS A 219 6.14 -10.55 -10.33
C CYS A 219 7.42 -11.33 -9.98
N CYS A 220 8.61 -10.80 -10.31
CA CYS A 220 9.87 -11.43 -9.90
C CYS A 220 9.98 -11.48 -8.37
N PHE A 221 9.65 -10.39 -7.68
CA PHE A 221 9.65 -10.34 -6.21
C PHE A 221 8.57 -11.23 -5.57
N VAL A 222 7.39 -11.32 -6.18
CA VAL A 222 6.35 -12.29 -5.77
C VAL A 222 6.88 -13.72 -5.91
N GLY A 223 7.59 -14.06 -6.99
CA GLY A 223 8.24 -15.36 -7.16
C GLY A 223 9.24 -15.66 -6.03
N VAL A 224 10.08 -14.69 -5.67
CA VAL A 224 11.02 -14.80 -4.54
C VAL A 224 10.27 -15.02 -3.22
N PHE A 225 9.18 -14.29 -2.97
CA PHE A 225 8.33 -14.48 -1.79
C PHE A 225 7.70 -15.88 -1.74
N LEU A 226 7.14 -16.35 -2.86
CA LEU A 226 6.46 -17.63 -2.95
C LEU A 226 7.44 -18.81 -2.79
N ILE A 227 8.70 -18.68 -3.24
CA ILE A 227 9.70 -19.72 -3.07
C ILE A 227 10.31 -19.67 -1.66
N GLY A 228 10.69 -18.48 -1.18
CA GLY A 228 11.46 -18.30 0.06
C GLY A 228 10.64 -18.38 1.34
N THR A 229 9.33 -18.08 1.29
CA THR A 229 8.49 -18.02 2.48
C THR A 229 7.85 -19.39 2.77
N LYS A 230 8.13 -19.96 3.94
CA LYS A 230 7.42 -21.14 4.44
C LYS A 230 6.01 -20.74 4.89
N GLU A 231 5.00 -21.48 4.45
CA GLU A 231 3.61 -21.17 4.79
C GLU A 231 3.33 -21.42 6.28
N PRO A 232 2.93 -20.41 7.05
CA PRO A 232 2.43 -20.66 8.40
C PRO A 232 1.06 -21.32 8.28
N ARG A 233 0.91 -22.52 8.86
CA ARG A 233 -0.40 -23.16 8.98
C ARG A 233 -1.26 -22.31 9.93
N LEU A 234 -2.46 -21.94 9.49
CA LEU A 234 -3.46 -21.31 10.34
C LEU A 234 -3.75 -22.29 11.50
N LYS A 235 -3.22 -22.03 12.70
CA LYS A 235 -3.44 -22.89 13.87
C LYS A 235 -4.90 -22.74 14.32
N HIS A 236 -5.82 -23.55 13.77
CA HIS A 236 -6.98 -23.96 14.55
C HIS A 236 -6.44 -24.78 15.73
N GLY A 237 -6.70 -24.32 16.96
CA GLY A 237 -5.99 -24.73 18.17
C GLY A 237 -5.78 -26.24 18.34
N ILE A 238 -4.53 -26.63 18.59
CA ILE A 238 -4.17 -27.95 19.16
C ILE A 238 -4.15 -27.88 20.70
N GLU A 239 -4.40 -26.72 21.30
CA GLU A 239 -4.85 -26.63 22.69
C GLU A 239 -6.37 -26.50 22.68
N GLY A 240 -7.07 -27.41 23.37
CA GLY A 240 -8.53 -27.47 23.49
C GLY A 240 -9.19 -26.27 24.19
N LYS A 241 -8.59 -25.08 24.13
CA LYS A 241 -9.25 -23.81 24.42
C LYS A 241 -9.59 -23.18 23.07
N SER A 242 -10.85 -23.37 22.67
CA SER A 242 -11.48 -22.54 21.65
C SER A 242 -11.29 -21.08 22.07
N HIS A 243 -10.28 -20.41 21.52
CA HIS A 243 -10.24 -18.95 21.55
C HIS A 243 -11.50 -18.51 20.82
N GLN A 244 -12.55 -18.19 21.59
CA GLN A 244 -13.79 -17.69 21.02
C GLN A 244 -13.42 -16.52 20.11
N ARG A 245 -13.73 -16.67 18.81
CA ARG A 245 -13.67 -15.56 17.87
C ARG A 245 -14.47 -14.43 18.50
N ILE A 246 -13.82 -13.30 18.74
CA ILE A 246 -14.52 -12.10 19.20
C ILE A 246 -15.57 -11.80 18.14
N SER A 247 -16.84 -11.84 18.54
CA SER A 247 -17.93 -11.54 17.62
C SER A 247 -17.72 -10.16 17.00
N TRP A 248 -17.89 -10.02 15.69
CA TRP A 248 -17.81 -8.75 14.96
C TRP A 248 -18.64 -7.64 15.63
N SER A 249 -19.77 -8.00 16.22
CA SER A 249 -20.65 -7.09 16.97
C SER A 249 -19.99 -6.40 18.16
N HIS A 250 -18.92 -6.98 18.72
CA HIS A 250 -18.17 -6.39 19.83
C HIS A 250 -17.44 -5.12 19.42
N TRP A 251 -16.81 -5.12 18.23
CA TRP A 251 -16.05 -3.98 17.73
C TRP A 251 -16.94 -2.77 17.45
N PHE A 252 -18.15 -3.02 16.94
CA PHE A 252 -19.15 -1.96 16.71
C PHE A 252 -19.64 -1.27 17.99
N LYS A 253 -19.39 -1.84 19.18
CA LYS A 253 -19.75 -1.22 20.47
C LYS A 253 -18.63 -0.33 21.04
N LYS A 254 -17.41 -0.40 20.51
CA LYS A 254 -16.25 0.32 21.06
C LYS A 254 -16.10 1.69 20.39
N VAL A 255 -16.27 2.77 21.16
CA VAL A 255 -16.08 4.16 20.65
C VAL A 255 -14.67 4.38 20.08
N LEU A 256 -13.64 3.80 20.69
CA LEU A 256 -12.26 3.91 20.23
C LEU A 256 -12.06 3.38 18.80
N TYR A 257 -12.82 2.36 18.39
CA TYR A 257 -12.76 1.81 17.04
C TYR A 257 -13.13 2.86 16.00
N TYR A 258 -14.24 3.58 16.22
CA TYR A 258 -14.68 4.66 15.33
C TYR A 258 -13.72 5.85 15.32
N GLN A 259 -13.15 6.21 16.47
CA GLN A 259 -12.16 7.28 16.55
C GLN A 259 -10.91 6.97 15.71
N VAL A 260 -10.37 5.76 15.82
CA VAL A 260 -9.19 5.36 15.05
C VAL A 260 -9.52 5.21 13.57
N ALA A 261 -10.66 4.60 13.24
CA ALA A 261 -11.13 4.46 11.87
C ALA A 261 -11.31 5.81 11.18
N LEU A 262 -11.89 6.81 11.86
CA LEU A 262 -12.09 8.14 11.32
C LEU A 262 -10.77 8.84 11.00
N VAL A 263 -9.82 8.85 11.96
CA VAL A 263 -8.50 9.47 11.75
C VAL A 263 -7.74 8.74 10.64
N TYR A 264 -7.80 7.41 10.60
CA TYR A 264 -7.20 6.61 9.53
C TYR A 264 -7.80 6.96 8.16
N MET A 265 -9.13 6.98 8.05
CA MET A 265 -9.84 7.32 6.81
C MET A 265 -9.50 8.72 6.31
N LEU A 266 -9.56 9.74 7.19
CA LEU A 266 -9.23 11.11 6.82
C LEU A 266 -7.77 11.24 6.38
N THR A 267 -6.86 10.60 7.08
CA THR A 267 -5.43 10.60 6.71
C THR A 267 -5.22 9.95 5.34
N ARG A 268 -5.84 8.78 5.08
CA ARG A 268 -5.76 8.09 3.78
C ARG A 268 -6.40 8.91 2.67
N LEU A 269 -7.50 9.59 2.95
CA LEU A 269 -8.16 10.47 1.99
C LEU A 269 -7.23 11.61 1.56
N VAL A 270 -6.62 12.29 2.54
CA VAL A 270 -5.67 13.39 2.31
C VAL A 270 -4.49 12.91 1.45
N THR A 271 -3.86 11.78 1.78
CA THR A 271 -2.70 11.27 1.02
C THR A 271 -3.08 10.78 -0.38
N ASN A 272 -4.17 10.04 -0.52
CA ASN A 272 -4.52 9.40 -1.78
C ASN A 272 -5.09 10.41 -2.79
N VAL A 273 -5.92 11.35 -2.35
CA VAL A 273 -6.49 12.39 -3.23
C VAL A 273 -5.39 13.34 -3.69
N SER A 274 -4.50 13.77 -2.78
CA SER A 274 -3.39 14.63 -3.18
C SER A 274 -2.46 13.92 -4.17
N GLN A 275 -2.11 12.66 -3.93
CA GLN A 275 -1.30 11.88 -4.87
C GLN A 275 -1.95 11.71 -6.23
N ALA A 276 -3.28 11.56 -6.28
CA ALA A 276 -4.03 11.39 -7.53
C ALA A 276 -4.18 12.66 -8.36
N LEU A 277 -4.22 13.82 -7.72
CA LEU A 277 -4.37 15.12 -8.40
C LEU A 277 -3.04 15.83 -8.63
N LEU A 278 -1.97 15.40 -7.97
CA LEU A 278 -0.65 16.04 -8.02
C LEU A 278 -0.12 16.19 -9.44
N ALA A 279 -0.23 15.14 -10.26
CA ALA A 279 0.26 15.18 -11.63
C ALA A 279 -0.51 16.18 -12.49
N PHE A 280 -1.84 16.28 -12.33
CA PHE A 280 -2.65 17.29 -13.01
C PHE A 280 -2.25 18.71 -12.62
N TYR A 281 -2.07 18.96 -11.32
CA TYR A 281 -1.69 20.28 -10.82
C TYR A 281 -0.32 20.73 -11.38
N VAL A 282 0.66 19.83 -11.37
CA VAL A 282 2.03 20.13 -11.85
C VAL A 282 2.07 20.43 -13.36
N ILE A 283 1.27 19.72 -14.15
CA ILE A 283 1.28 19.85 -15.61
C ILE A 283 0.32 20.95 -16.09
N ASN A 284 -0.93 20.93 -15.64
CA ASN A 284 -1.97 21.81 -16.16
C ASN A 284 -1.95 23.20 -15.51
N ASP A 285 -1.76 23.29 -14.19
CA ASP A 285 -1.83 24.57 -13.49
C ASP A 285 -0.47 25.27 -13.44
N LEU A 286 0.59 24.52 -13.10
CA LEU A 286 1.94 25.07 -13.01
C LEU A 286 2.71 25.10 -14.34
N GLN A 287 2.21 24.41 -15.38
CA GLN A 287 2.83 24.36 -16.73
C GLN A 287 4.31 23.93 -16.69
N MET A 288 4.63 22.98 -15.80
CA MET A 288 5.98 22.44 -15.67
C MET A 288 6.31 21.42 -16.78
N ALA A 289 7.59 21.10 -16.95
CA ALA A 289 8.03 20.08 -17.89
C ALA A 289 7.40 18.71 -17.60
N GLN A 290 7.20 17.89 -18.63
CA GLN A 290 6.60 16.56 -18.51
C GLN A 290 7.35 15.64 -17.53
N SER A 291 8.66 15.81 -17.34
CA SER A 291 9.45 15.06 -16.34
C SER A 291 9.04 15.36 -14.89
N SER A 292 8.44 16.51 -14.62
CA SER A 292 8.01 16.92 -13.27
C SER A 292 6.88 16.05 -12.72
N LYS A 293 6.07 15.39 -13.57
CA LYS A 293 5.03 14.43 -13.14
C LYS A 293 5.59 13.17 -12.48
N ALA A 294 6.88 12.89 -12.67
CA ALA A 294 7.60 11.83 -11.94
C ALA A 294 8.50 12.38 -10.84
N LEU A 295 9.17 13.51 -11.08
CA LEU A 295 10.12 14.09 -10.13
C LEU A 295 9.43 14.54 -8.83
N VAL A 296 8.28 15.22 -8.91
CA VAL A 296 7.60 15.76 -7.73
C VAL A 296 7.10 14.65 -6.80
N PRO A 297 6.36 13.62 -7.28
CA PRO A 297 6.05 12.45 -6.45
C PRO A 297 7.30 11.77 -5.89
N ALA A 298 8.37 11.62 -6.69
CA ALA A 298 9.60 10.99 -6.22
C ALA A 298 10.21 11.73 -5.02
N ILE A 299 10.25 13.07 -5.05
CA ILE A 299 10.74 13.88 -3.93
C ILE A 299 9.88 13.67 -2.68
N ILE A 300 8.55 13.70 -2.81
CA ILE A 300 7.61 13.43 -1.69
C ILE A 300 7.93 12.09 -1.04
N TYR A 301 8.10 11.04 -1.85
CA TYR A 301 8.38 9.69 -1.36
C TYR A 301 9.77 9.56 -0.73
N ILE A 302 10.82 10.14 -1.34
CA ILE A 302 12.17 10.14 -0.78
C ILE A 302 12.19 10.86 0.57
N CYS A 303 11.61 12.05 0.66
CA CYS A 303 11.55 12.83 1.90
C CYS A 303 10.74 12.09 2.97
N SER A 304 9.58 11.53 2.61
CA SER A 304 8.77 10.72 3.51
C SER A 304 9.54 9.49 4.03
N PHE A 305 10.32 8.84 3.17
CA PHE A 305 11.15 7.70 3.51
C PHE A 305 12.25 8.08 4.51
N VAL A 306 13.03 9.13 4.21
CA VAL A 306 14.11 9.60 5.09
C VAL A 306 13.57 9.96 6.47
N VAL A 307 12.49 10.75 6.52
CA VAL A 307 11.85 11.12 7.79
C VAL A 307 11.32 9.89 8.53
N SER A 308 10.71 8.95 7.81
CA SER A 308 10.23 7.70 8.40
C SER A 308 11.33 6.87 9.07
N VAL A 309 12.55 6.88 8.52
CA VAL A 309 13.71 6.18 9.11
C VAL A 309 14.14 6.88 10.39
N ILE A 310 14.24 8.21 10.38
CA ILE A 310 14.59 9.01 11.57
C ILE A 310 13.56 8.79 12.69
N LEU A 311 12.27 8.79 12.35
CA LEU A 311 11.18 8.59 13.31
C LEU A 311 11.17 7.19 13.95
N GLN A 312 11.88 6.20 13.38
CA GLN A 312 11.97 4.85 13.94
C GLN A 312 12.95 4.76 15.12
N GLU A 313 13.96 5.63 15.17
CA GLU A 313 14.93 5.68 16.27
C GLU A 313 14.35 6.35 17.54
N ILE A 314 13.14 6.91 17.44
CA ILE A 314 12.50 7.66 18.52
C ILE A 314 11.61 6.72 19.36
N THR A 315 11.76 6.82 20.69
CA THR A 315 10.84 6.17 21.63
C THR A 315 9.50 6.89 21.68
N TRP A 316 8.43 6.17 21.32
CA TRP A 316 7.08 6.70 21.22
C TRP A 316 6.33 6.65 22.54
N THR A 317 5.95 7.82 23.05
CA THR A 317 4.95 7.97 24.12
C THR A 317 3.65 8.48 23.53
N GLY A 318 2.51 8.23 24.20
CA GLY A 318 1.19 8.66 23.69
C GLY A 318 1.10 10.17 23.38
N ASN A 319 1.79 11.01 24.16
CA ASN A 319 1.84 12.46 23.91
C ASN A 319 2.72 12.81 22.71
N ARG A 320 3.88 12.17 22.55
CA ARG A 320 4.76 12.37 21.37
C ARG A 320 4.07 11.94 20.09
N LEU A 321 3.33 10.84 20.11
CA LEU A 321 2.57 10.35 18.96
C LEU A 321 1.51 11.36 18.50
N LYS A 322 0.74 11.91 19.47
CA LYS A 322 -0.24 12.97 19.18
C LYS A 322 0.44 14.24 18.66
N ALA A 323 1.54 14.67 19.28
CA ALA A 323 2.28 15.85 18.85
C ALA A 323 2.81 15.71 17.41
N CYS A 324 3.40 14.57 17.05
CA CYS A 324 3.86 14.31 15.69
C CYS A 324 2.72 14.31 14.67
N PHE A 325 1.58 13.67 14.99
CA PHE A 325 0.42 13.68 14.11
C PHE A 325 -0.12 15.10 13.88
N THR A 326 -0.25 15.89 14.95
CA THR A 326 -0.69 17.29 14.85
C THR A 326 0.30 18.14 14.06
N ALA A 327 1.60 17.99 14.30
CA ALA A 327 2.64 18.70 13.55
C ALA A 327 2.58 18.36 12.05
N GLY A 328 2.47 17.07 11.70
CA GLY A 328 2.30 16.63 10.31
C GLY A 328 1.04 17.22 9.67
N SER A 329 -0.08 17.22 10.40
CA SER A 329 -1.35 17.78 9.91
C SER A 329 -1.25 19.29 9.65
N ILE A 330 -0.61 20.04 10.55
CA ILE A 330 -0.38 21.50 10.37
C ILE A 330 0.51 21.75 9.16
N MET A 331 1.62 21.02 9.02
CA MET A 331 2.52 21.13 7.87
C MET A 331 1.80 20.85 6.56
N TRP A 332 0.90 19.86 6.57
CA TRP A 332 0.09 19.51 5.40
C TRP A 332 -0.88 20.63 5.02
N ILE A 333 -1.59 21.21 6.00
CA ILE A 333 -2.51 22.33 5.78
C ILE A 333 -1.76 23.56 5.23
N LEU A 334 -0.59 23.88 5.80
CA LEU A 334 0.25 24.98 5.32
C LEU A 334 0.73 24.74 3.89
N SER A 335 1.12 23.50 3.57
CA SER A 335 1.52 23.12 2.21
C SER A 335 0.34 23.24 1.24
N GLY A 336 -0.85 22.81 1.64
CA GLY A 336 -2.08 22.94 0.85
C GLY A 336 -2.45 24.39 0.57
N ALA A 337 -2.36 25.28 1.57
CA ALA A 337 -2.54 26.71 1.37
C ALA A 337 -1.49 27.29 0.40
N GLY A 338 -0.24 26.81 0.50
CA GLY A 338 0.83 27.15 -0.43
C GLY A 338 0.50 26.77 -1.87
N LEU A 339 -0.02 25.56 -2.11
CA LEU A 339 -0.42 25.10 -3.45
C LEU A 339 -1.55 25.96 -4.05
N LEU A 340 -2.50 26.42 -3.25
CA LEU A 340 -3.61 27.25 -3.75
C LEU A 340 -3.18 28.65 -4.21
N ILE A 341 -2.12 29.20 -3.61
CA ILE A 341 -1.66 30.57 -3.88
C ILE A 341 -0.52 30.59 -4.90
N LEU A 342 0.12 29.45 -5.16
CA LEU A 342 1.34 29.37 -5.96
C LEU A 342 1.06 29.72 -7.44
N PRO A 343 1.64 30.82 -7.97
CA PRO A 343 1.51 31.16 -9.39
C PRO A 343 2.48 30.33 -10.25
N SER A 344 2.14 30.14 -11.53
CA SER A 344 2.97 29.39 -12.50
C SER A 344 4.37 30.01 -12.70
N SER A 345 4.54 31.31 -12.48
CA SER A 345 5.83 31.99 -12.52
C SER A 345 6.81 31.53 -11.43
N LEU A 346 6.31 30.95 -10.34
CA LEU A 346 7.08 30.48 -9.19
C LEU A 346 7.07 28.95 -9.07
N HIS A 347 6.89 28.22 -10.17
CA HIS A 347 6.82 26.76 -10.19
C HIS A 347 7.98 26.03 -9.49
N GLY A 348 9.16 26.65 -9.37
CA GLY A 348 10.30 26.11 -8.61
C GLY A 348 10.01 25.88 -7.12
N PHE A 349 9.09 26.64 -6.51
CA PHE A 349 8.67 26.43 -5.12
C PHE A 349 7.90 25.12 -4.92
N MET A 350 7.38 24.51 -5.99
CA MET A 350 6.74 23.20 -5.92
C MET A 350 7.69 22.12 -5.39
N TYR A 351 8.99 22.20 -5.72
CA TYR A 351 9.97 21.27 -5.19
C TYR A 351 10.15 21.41 -3.69
N LEU A 352 10.16 22.64 -3.16
CA LEU A 352 10.20 22.87 -1.72
C LEU A 352 8.93 22.38 -1.03
N LEU A 353 7.75 22.67 -1.59
CA LEU A 353 6.47 22.18 -1.06
C LEU A 353 6.42 20.65 -1.06
N SER A 354 6.95 19.99 -2.09
CA SER A 354 6.99 18.54 -2.19
C SER A 354 7.82 17.90 -1.05
N VAL A 355 8.90 18.55 -0.61
CA VAL A 355 9.66 18.11 0.57
C VAL A 355 8.79 18.20 1.83
N ILE A 356 8.12 19.33 2.05
CA ILE A 356 7.27 19.56 3.23
C ILE A 356 6.12 18.57 3.26
N ILE A 357 5.46 18.31 2.12
CA ILE A 357 4.40 17.30 1.98
C ILE A 357 4.95 15.91 2.32
N GLY A 358 6.15 15.56 1.85
CA GLY A 358 6.81 14.31 2.21
C GLY A 358 7.02 14.15 3.72
N VAL A 359 7.54 15.19 4.39
CA VAL A 359 7.70 15.19 5.85
C VAL A 359 6.35 15.06 6.57
N ALA A 360 5.35 15.81 6.13
CA ALA A 360 4.00 15.77 6.70
C ALA A 360 3.37 14.37 6.60
N ASN A 361 3.47 13.74 5.41
CA ASN A 361 2.97 12.39 5.16
C ASN A 361 3.64 11.36 6.08
N ALA A 362 4.97 11.44 6.27
CA ALA A 362 5.69 10.55 7.17
C ALA A 362 5.20 10.68 8.62
N LEU A 363 5.07 11.92 9.12
CA LEU A 363 4.60 12.20 10.48
C LEU A 363 3.17 11.68 10.72
N MET A 364 2.27 11.86 9.75
CA MET A 364 0.89 11.37 9.84
C MET A 364 0.81 9.83 9.78
N THR A 365 1.66 9.19 8.99
CA THR A 365 1.66 7.72 8.80
C THR A 365 2.16 6.96 10.04
N VAL A 366 3.09 7.53 10.82
CA VAL A 366 3.58 6.90 12.06
C VAL A 366 2.45 6.65 13.06
N TRP A 367 1.50 7.60 13.17
CA TRP A 367 0.34 7.45 14.02
C TRP A 367 -0.50 6.24 13.64
N GLN A 368 -0.72 6.01 12.34
CA GLN A 368 -1.49 4.88 11.84
C GLN A 368 -0.85 3.54 12.19
N ALA A 369 0.45 3.40 11.93
CA ALA A 369 1.21 2.18 12.21
C ALA A 369 1.19 1.84 13.72
N THR A 370 1.30 2.85 14.57
CA THR A 370 1.37 2.68 16.03
C THR A 370 -0.02 2.44 16.63
N SER A 371 -1.06 3.12 16.14
CA SER A 371 -2.42 3.04 16.67
C SER A 371 -3.12 1.74 16.28
N CYS A 372 -2.85 1.22 15.07
CA CYS A 372 -3.33 -0.11 14.66
C CYS A 372 -2.68 -1.21 15.52
N GLY A 373 -1.39 -1.03 15.86
CA GLY A 373 -0.68 -1.86 16.83
C GLY A 373 -1.17 -1.74 18.27
N LEU A 374 -1.94 -0.71 18.64
CA LEU A 374 -2.60 -0.56 19.95
C LEU A 374 -3.97 -1.25 20.04
N ILE A 375 -4.67 -1.41 18.92
CA ILE A 375 -5.97 -2.10 18.87
C ILE A 375 -5.81 -3.61 19.08
N LEU A 376 -4.77 -4.21 18.51
CA LEU A 376 -4.39 -5.62 18.70
C LEU A 376 -4.19 -6.03 20.18
N PRO A 377 -3.44 -5.29 21.02
CA PRO A 377 -3.29 -5.60 22.44
C PRO A 377 -4.52 -5.24 23.27
N ILE A 378 -5.42 -4.35 22.83
CA ILE A 378 -6.73 -4.14 23.49
C ILE A 378 -7.62 -5.37 23.27
N SER A 379 -7.61 -5.96 22.06
CA SER A 379 -8.28 -7.23 21.76
C SER A 379 -7.80 -8.36 22.67
N MET A 380 -6.49 -8.44 22.95
CA MET A 380 -5.90 -9.46 23.82
C MET A 380 -6.02 -9.15 25.32
N ARG A 381 -5.90 -7.88 25.76
CA ARG A 381 -6.13 -7.50 27.17
C ARG A 381 -7.57 -7.79 27.60
N ILE A 382 -8.54 -7.57 26.71
CA ILE A 382 -9.94 -7.91 26.98
C ILE A 382 -10.10 -9.43 27.17
N GLN A 383 -9.39 -10.25 26.38
CA GLN A 383 -9.37 -11.72 26.57
C GLN A 383 -8.68 -12.17 27.88
N ILE A 384 -7.77 -11.37 28.45
CA ILE A 384 -7.11 -11.68 29.73
C ILE A 384 -7.95 -11.21 30.92
N THR A 385 -8.76 -10.15 30.80
CA THR A 385 -9.66 -9.68 31.87
C THR A 385 -11.00 -10.41 31.97
N GLU A 386 -11.34 -11.29 31.02
CA GLU A 386 -12.51 -12.19 31.10
C GLU A 386 -12.12 -13.65 31.43
N LEU A 387 -10.90 -13.87 31.91
CA LEU A 387 -10.42 -15.06 32.63
C LEU A 387 -10.11 -14.67 34.08
#